data_AF-A0A2J7KMP0-F1
#
_entry.id   AF-A0A2J7KMP0-F1
#
_cell.length_a   1.000
_cell.length_b   1.000
_cell.length_c   1.000
_cell.angle_alpha   90.00
_cell.angle_beta   90.00
_cell.angle_gamma   90.00
#
_symmetry.space_group_name_H-M   'P 1'
#
loop_
_entity.id
_entity.type
_entity.pdbx_description
1 polymer ?
#
loop_
_entity_poly.entity_id
_entity_poly.type
_entity_poly.pdbx_seq_one_letter_code
_entity_poly.pdbx_strand_id
1 'polypeptide(L)' 'WFYKLISEGHFPKPIKLGRSSRWYKSEVEQWMQQRIEASRGIAA' A
#
# COMPACT_ATOMS: atom_id res chain seq x y z
N TRP A 1 7.67 8.40 5.64
CA TRP A 1 6.33 8.58 5.05
C TRP A 1 5.51 7.29 5.06
N PHE A 2 5.97 6.18 4.47
CA PHE A 2 5.26 4.89 4.51
C PHE A 2 4.85 4.42 5.91
N TYR A 3 5.71 4.62 6.93
CA TYR A 3 5.39 4.21 8.30
C TYR A 3 4.13 4.87 8.87
N LYS A 4 3.85 6.13 8.51
CA LYS A 4 2.62 6.82 8.93
C LYS A 4 1.38 6.19 8.28
N LEU A 5 1.46 5.92 6.98
CA LEU A 5 0.37 5.23 6.26
C LEU A 5 0.16 3.80 6.79
N ILE A 6 1.23 3.09 7.14
CA ILE A 6 1.14 1.77 7.76
C ILE A 6 0.48 1.86 9.14
N SER A 7 0.82 2.86 9.96
CA SER A 7 0.19 3.05 11.26
C SER A 7 -1.28 3.45 11.15
N GLU A 8 -1.65 4.19 10.11
CA GLU A 8 -3.04 4.59 9.82
C GLU A 8 -3.83 3.48 9.08
N GLY A 9 -3.19 2.36 8.74
CA GLY A 9 -3.83 1.25 8.00
C GLY A 9 -4.08 1.55 6.52
N HIS A 10 -3.50 2.64 5.99
CA HIS A 10 -3.67 3.08 4.61
C HIS A 10 -2.64 2.50 3.64
N PHE A 11 -1.66 1.71 4.10
CA PHE A 11 -0.67 1.07 3.23
C PHE A 11 -0.39 -0.37 3.71
N PRO A 12 -0.10 -1.32 2.80
CA PRO A 12 0.18 -2.71 3.17
C PRO A 12 1.29 -2.82 4.22
N LYS A 13 1.11 -3.72 5.18
CA LYS A 13 2.12 -4.00 6.20
C LYS A 13 3.32 -4.72 5.56
N PRO A 14 4.56 -4.35 5.90
CA PRO A 14 5.73 -5.03 5.38
C PRO A 14 5.87 -6.43 5.97
N ILE A 15 6.44 -7.32 5.17
CA ILE A 15 6.98 -8.61 5.59
C ILE A 15 8.47 -8.43 5.88
N LYS A 16 8.94 -9.04 6.96
CA LYS A 16 10.35 -8.99 7.34
C LYS A 16 11.12 -10.11 6.65
N LEU A 17 12.13 -9.72 5.88
CA LEU A 17 13.15 -10.62 5.35
C LEU A 17 14.49 -10.21 5.96
N GLY A 18 14.77 -10.75 7.14
CA GLY A 18 15.87 -10.29 8.00
C GLY A 18 15.67 -8.83 8.43
N ARG A 19 16.68 -7.99 8.17
CA ARG A 19 16.62 -6.55 8.46
C ARG A 19 15.82 -5.75 7.43
N SER A 20 15.54 -6.34 6.28
CA SER A 20 14.81 -5.66 5.20
C SER A 20 13.30 -5.79 5.40
N SER A 21 12.61 -4.66 5.20
CA SER A 21 11.15 -4.65 5.03
C SER A 21 10.84 -4.80 3.55
N ARG A 22 9.98 -5.76 3.21
CA ARG A 22 9.55 -6.08 1.84
C ARG A 22 8.04 -6.13 1.79
N TRP A 23 7.47 -6.08 0.59
CA TRP A 23 6.03 -6.17 0.36
C TRP A 23 5.78 -7.10 -0.82
N TYR A 24 4.60 -7.73 -0.85
CA TYR A 24 4.15 -8.38 -2.06
C TYR A 24 3.86 -7.32 -3.12
N LYS A 25 4.38 -7.57 -4.33
CA LYS A 25 4.17 -6.67 -5.47
C LYS A 25 2.68 -6.45 -5.73
N SER A 26 1.88 -7.51 -5.68
CA SER A 26 0.43 -7.48 -5.89
C SER A 26 -0.30 -6.56 -4.90
N GLU A 27 0.05 -6.58 -3.63
CA GLU A 27 -0.58 -5.72 -2.61
C GLU A 27 -0.28 -4.24 -2.85
N VAL A 28 0.97 -3.92 -3.24
CA VAL A 28 1.37 -2.55 -3.53
C VAL A 28 0.73 -2.07 -4.84
N GLU A 29 0.64 -2.93 -5.85
CA GLU A 29 -0.06 -2.63 -7.11
C GLU A 29 -1.55 -2.39 -6.88
N GLN A 30 -2.21 -3.24 -6.09
CA GLN A 30 -3.62 -3.06 -5.73
C GLN A 30 -3.84 -1.75 -4.97
N TRP A 31 -2.97 -1.42 -4.02
CA TRP A 31 -3.03 -0.14 -3.30
C TRP A 31 -2.88 1.06 -4.24
N MET A 32 -1.93 1.01 -5.20
CA MET A 32 -1.76 2.06 -6.19
C MET A 32 -3.00 2.21 -7.06
N GLN A 33 -3.57 1.09 -7.52
CA GLN A 33 -4.76 1.07 -8.36
C GLN A 33 -5.96 1.70 -7.65
N GLN A 34 -6.21 1.36 -6.38
CA GLN A 34 -7.27 1.98 -5.56
C GLN A 34 -7.12 3.50 -5.47
N ARG A 35 -5.89 4.01 -5.34
CA ARG A 35 -5.61 5.46 -5.28
C ARG A 35 -5.85 6.14 -6.62
N ILE A 36 -5.50 5.46 -7.72
CA ILE A 36 -5.77 5.94 -9.08
C ILE A 36 -7.28 6.02 -9.32
N GLU A 37 -8.02 4.98 -8.95
CA GLU A 37 -9.48 4.91 -9.09
C GLU A 37 -10.19 5.97 -8.25
N ALA A 38 -9.78 6.13 -6.98
CA ALA A 38 -10.29 7.17 -6.10
C ALA A 38 -9.99 8.58 -6.63
N SER A 39 -8.80 8.79 -7.20
CA SER A 39 -8.40 10.08 -7.80
C SER A 39 -9.18 10.40 -9.07
N ARG A 40 -9.53 9.36 -9.85
CA ARG A 40 -10.24 9.50 -11.14
C ARG A 40 -11.76 9.40 -11.01
N GLY A 41 -12.30 9.21 -9.80
CA GLY A 41 -13.75 9.09 -9.55
C GLY A 41 -14.39 7.84 -10.16
N ILE A 42 -13.61 6.78 -10.37
CA ILE A 42 -14.10 5.52 -10.96
C ILE A 42 -14.79 4.65 -9.89
N ALA A 43 -14.42 4.84 -8.62
CA ALA A 43 -15.10 4.21 -7.50
C ALA A 43 -16.47 4.86 -7.28
N ALA A 44 -17.53 4.15 -7.65
CA ALA A 44 -18.92 4.45 -7.33
C ALA A 44 -19.29 3.93 -5.93
#